data_AF-A0A7S8EQU5-F1
#
_entry.id   AF-A0A7S8EQU5-F1
#
_cell.length_a   1.000
_cell.length_b   1.000
_cell.length_c   1.000
_cell.angle_alpha   90.00
_cell.angle_beta   90.00
_cell.angle_gamma   90.00
#
_symmetry.space_group_name_H-M   'P 1'
#
loop_
_entity.id
_entity.type
_entity.pdbx_description
1 polymer ?
#
loop_
_entity_poly.entity_id
_entity_poly.type
_entity_poly.pdbx_seq_one_letter_code
_entity_poly.pdbx_strand_id
1 'polypeptide(L)'
;MTREGLDVDALAQEIRRVDGNHDLGAGQLAEALMPFIDATRASVAPVQVKGLGWRPMKMSGESWISDSLIGVYLIHKFPNGFAWFLDGIGPGTLHPTETEAKAAAQTDYETRILAALTAAPIQPVAVFGHGNLLVDTGTFGGVPAVFIKPVMPSGEIGALAPAEHQGPLDRLVAGEVYLTFPTIGQAQAVADAMVAPNAAPVQPVTGDLARLVERLKAHADTQIANNISYIQTADILMREAAADITALQAKLEAMKKERDEDRDDAEVNRQIFFHNTRQMISRSNHFRIRAERAEATVSELLAWKPTHRHVKRGSEYAIVGQAQVQCEDGLTDYEIATVYRGKDGELWVRRKSEFEDGRFEALTQESKP
;
A
#
# COMPACT_ATOMS: atom_id res chain seq x y z
N MET A 1 -24.36 -7.09 -24.61
CA MET A 1 -23.14 -7.60 -25.26
C MET A 1 -22.42 -8.47 -24.26
N THR A 2 -22.44 -9.78 -24.49
CA THR A 2 -21.65 -10.76 -23.74
C THR A 2 -20.17 -10.46 -23.96
N ARG A 3 -19.38 -10.36 -22.89
CA ARG A 3 -17.92 -10.35 -23.01
C ARG A 3 -17.52 -11.67 -23.66
N GLU A 4 -17.13 -11.65 -24.92
CA GLU A 4 -16.38 -12.76 -25.50
C GLU A 4 -15.02 -12.77 -24.80
N GLY A 5 -14.95 -13.52 -23.70
CA GLY A 5 -13.68 -13.92 -23.13
C GLY A 5 -12.91 -14.75 -24.17
N LEU A 6 -11.60 -14.89 -23.93
CA LEU A 6 -10.74 -15.78 -24.71
C LEU A 6 -11.47 -17.12 -24.97
N ASP A 7 -11.80 -17.40 -26.23
CA ASP A 7 -12.43 -18.65 -26.62
C ASP A 7 -11.38 -19.76 -26.47
N VAL A 8 -11.45 -20.44 -25.33
CA VAL A 8 -10.49 -21.49 -24.95
C VAL A 8 -10.51 -22.63 -25.96
N ASP A 9 -11.66 -22.89 -26.59
CA ASP A 9 -11.80 -23.93 -27.61
C ASP A 9 -11.15 -23.51 -28.92
N ALA A 10 -11.29 -22.25 -29.33
CA ALA A 10 -10.57 -21.72 -30.49
C ALA A 10 -9.04 -21.72 -30.28
N LEU A 11 -8.57 -21.34 -29.09
CA LEU A 11 -7.15 -21.39 -28.73
C LEU A 11 -6.62 -22.83 -28.72
N ALA A 12 -7.37 -23.77 -28.13
CA ALA A 12 -7.00 -25.18 -28.11
C ALA A 12 -6.99 -25.79 -29.51
N GLN A 13 -7.93 -25.41 -30.38
CA GLN A 13 -7.93 -25.82 -31.79
C GLN A 13 -6.73 -25.27 -32.54
N GLU A 14 -6.32 -24.03 -32.27
CA GLU A 14 -5.14 -23.43 -32.88
C GLU A 14 -3.84 -24.10 -32.40
N ILE A 15 -3.73 -24.40 -31.10
CA ILE A 15 -2.60 -25.17 -30.56
C ILE A 15 -2.53 -26.55 -31.22
N ARG A 16 -3.65 -27.25 -31.39
CA ARG A 16 -3.69 -28.54 -32.10
C ARG A 16 -3.38 -28.41 -33.60
N ARG A 17 -3.74 -27.28 -34.22
CA ARG A 17 -3.45 -27.02 -35.64
C ARG A 17 -1.96 -26.78 -35.86
N VAL A 18 -1.33 -26.04 -34.96
CA VAL A 18 0.06 -25.62 -35.03
C VAL A 18 0.99 -26.73 -34.55
N ASP A 19 0.61 -27.45 -33.50
CA ASP A 19 1.46 -28.44 -32.80
C ASP A 19 0.76 -29.79 -32.57
N GLY A 20 -0.06 -30.23 -33.53
CA GLY A 20 -0.87 -31.45 -33.41
C GLY A 20 -0.07 -32.73 -33.12
N ASN A 21 1.22 -32.75 -33.49
CA ASN A 21 2.15 -33.85 -33.21
C ASN A 21 3.11 -33.58 -32.04
N HIS A 22 3.05 -32.39 -31.42
CA HIS A 22 3.92 -31.98 -30.30
C HIS A 22 5.41 -31.91 -30.69
N ASP A 23 5.67 -31.58 -31.95
CA ASP A 23 7.03 -31.52 -32.54
C ASP A 23 7.63 -30.11 -32.42
N LEU A 24 6.83 -29.08 -32.10
CA LEU A 24 7.33 -27.72 -31.97
C LEU A 24 8.00 -27.49 -30.61
N GLY A 25 9.18 -26.87 -30.64
CA GLY A 25 9.81 -26.37 -29.42
C GLY A 25 9.01 -25.23 -28.79
N ALA A 26 9.09 -25.07 -27.47
CA ALA A 26 8.34 -24.06 -26.71
C ALA A 26 8.46 -22.62 -27.27
N GLY A 27 9.60 -22.27 -27.88
CA GLY A 27 9.79 -20.98 -28.54
C GLY A 27 8.95 -20.78 -29.81
N GLN A 28 8.84 -21.80 -30.66
CA GLN A 28 8.04 -21.73 -31.90
C GLN A 28 6.54 -21.73 -31.60
N LEU A 29 6.11 -22.46 -30.56
CA LEU A 29 4.74 -22.40 -30.09
C LEU A 29 4.40 -21.02 -29.53
N ALA A 30 5.29 -20.41 -28.74
CA ALA A 30 5.07 -19.06 -28.22
C ALA A 30 4.94 -18.02 -29.34
N GLU A 31 5.83 -18.05 -30.35
CA GLU A 31 5.75 -17.16 -31.51
C GLU A 31 4.45 -17.35 -32.31
N ALA A 32 4.01 -18.59 -32.50
CA ALA A 32 2.76 -18.88 -33.22
C ALA A 32 1.50 -18.41 -32.47
N LEU A 33 1.56 -18.33 -31.14
CA LEU A 33 0.45 -17.86 -30.30
C LEU A 33 0.40 -16.33 -30.14
N MET A 34 1.49 -15.60 -30.40
CA MET A 34 1.55 -14.15 -30.24
C MET A 34 0.44 -13.38 -30.98
N PRO A 35 0.13 -13.67 -32.26
CA PRO A 35 -0.94 -12.98 -32.98
C PRO A 35 -2.32 -13.14 -32.33
N PHE A 36 -2.59 -14.29 -31.70
CA PHE A 36 -3.85 -14.54 -30.99
C PHE A 36 -3.90 -13.81 -29.65
N ILE A 37 -2.78 -13.78 -28.92
CA ILE A 37 -2.65 -13.01 -27.69
C ILE A 37 -2.84 -11.51 -27.99
N ASP A 38 -2.24 -11.01 -29.07
CA ASP A 38 -2.37 -9.62 -29.50
C ASP A 38 -3.79 -9.30 -29.98
N ALA A 39 -4.44 -10.20 -30.73
CA ALA A 39 -5.84 -10.06 -31.12
C ALA A 39 -6.77 -10.06 -29.90
N THR A 40 -6.50 -10.89 -28.89
CA THR A 40 -7.27 -10.94 -27.64
C THR A 40 -7.03 -9.68 -26.80
N ARG A 41 -5.81 -9.13 -26.79
CA ARG A 41 -5.52 -7.84 -26.15
C ARG A 41 -6.22 -6.69 -26.86
N ALA A 42 -6.28 -6.72 -28.18
CA ALA A 42 -6.95 -5.71 -28.99
C ALA A 42 -8.49 -5.76 -28.87
N SER A 43 -9.07 -6.90 -28.52
CA SER A 43 -10.53 -7.07 -28.37
C SER A 43 -11.08 -6.63 -27.01
N VAL A 44 -10.22 -6.29 -26.04
CA VAL A 44 -10.67 -5.73 -24.76
C VAL A 44 -11.14 -4.29 -25.02
N ALA A 45 -12.45 -4.13 -25.22
CA ALA A 45 -13.08 -2.83 -25.33
C ALA A 45 -12.62 -1.94 -24.15
N PRO A 46 -12.25 -0.67 -24.40
CA PRO A 46 -11.79 0.23 -23.36
C PRO A 46 -12.82 0.26 -22.24
N VAL A 47 -12.35 0.09 -20.99
CA VAL A 47 -13.24 0.08 -19.83
C VAL A 47 -13.95 1.42 -19.77
N GLN A 48 -15.27 1.40 -19.99
CA GLN A 48 -16.08 2.60 -19.90
C GLN A 48 -16.32 2.94 -18.44
N VAL A 49 -15.79 4.07 -18.00
CA VAL A 49 -16.02 4.62 -16.66
C VAL A 49 -17.32 5.41 -16.69
N LYS A 50 -18.24 5.10 -15.78
CA LYS A 50 -19.51 5.83 -15.64
C LYS A 50 -19.24 7.27 -15.22
N GLY A 51 -19.79 8.26 -15.93
CA GLY A 51 -19.66 9.68 -15.57
C GLY A 51 -20.17 10.05 -14.18
N LEU A 52 -19.58 11.10 -13.58
CA LEU A 52 -19.97 11.66 -12.29
C LEU A 52 -21.41 12.20 -12.33
N GLY A 53 -22.21 11.80 -11.35
CA GLY A 53 -23.62 12.17 -11.20
C GLY A 53 -23.78 13.46 -10.38
N TRP A 54 -23.63 14.61 -11.03
CA TRP A 54 -23.73 15.92 -10.37
C TRP A 54 -25.15 16.23 -9.88
N ARG A 55 -25.25 16.66 -8.62
CA ARG A 55 -26.48 17.20 -8.01
C ARG A 55 -26.20 18.54 -7.33
N PRO A 56 -27.14 19.51 -7.38
CA PRO A 56 -26.95 20.78 -6.71
C PRO A 56 -26.92 20.56 -5.19
N MET A 57 -26.00 21.24 -4.51
CA MET A 57 -25.88 21.19 -3.05
C MET A 57 -26.56 22.41 -2.44
N LYS A 58 -27.47 22.21 -1.46
CA LYS A 58 -28.20 23.30 -0.78
C LYS A 58 -27.35 24.06 0.26
N MET A 59 -26.05 24.23 0.00
CA MET A 59 -25.23 25.15 0.79
C MET A 59 -25.20 26.52 0.13
N SER A 60 -24.80 27.55 0.86
CA SER A 60 -24.80 28.93 0.38
C SER A 60 -23.97 29.09 -0.90
N GLY A 61 -24.62 29.42 -2.02
CA GLY A 61 -23.98 29.72 -3.30
C GLY A 61 -24.26 28.67 -4.39
N GLU A 62 -23.62 28.85 -5.55
CA GLU A 62 -23.65 27.90 -6.64
C GLU A 62 -22.65 26.77 -6.33
N SER A 63 -23.17 25.59 -5.95
CA SER A 63 -22.35 24.43 -5.56
C SER A 63 -22.95 23.12 -6.08
N TRP A 64 -22.09 22.20 -6.49
CA TRP A 64 -22.45 20.89 -7.03
C TRP A 64 -21.65 19.80 -6.35
N ILE A 65 -22.30 18.69 -6.05
CA ILE A 65 -21.68 17.52 -5.44
C ILE A 65 -21.94 16.29 -6.32
N SER A 66 -20.97 15.38 -6.39
CA SER A 66 -21.12 14.06 -6.98
C SER A 66 -20.52 13.01 -6.05
N ASP A 67 -21.33 12.04 -5.68
CA ASP A 67 -20.89 10.85 -4.96
C ASP A 67 -20.35 9.84 -5.97
N SER A 68 -19.13 9.34 -5.76
CA SER A 68 -18.47 8.36 -6.63
C SER A 68 -18.03 7.12 -5.84
N LEU A 69 -17.57 6.08 -6.53
CA LEU A 69 -17.07 4.86 -5.89
C LEU A 69 -15.84 5.12 -4.99
N ILE A 70 -15.03 6.12 -5.32
CA ILE A 70 -13.74 6.41 -4.66
C ILE A 70 -13.79 7.64 -3.74
N GLY A 71 -14.97 8.26 -3.59
CA GLY A 71 -15.18 9.40 -2.70
C GLY A 71 -16.12 10.46 -3.27
N VAL A 72 -16.09 11.64 -2.67
CA VAL A 72 -17.00 12.76 -2.99
C VAL A 72 -16.24 13.84 -3.74
N TYR A 73 -16.81 14.28 -4.86
CA TYR A 73 -16.35 15.44 -5.62
C TYR A 73 -17.31 16.60 -5.36
N LEU A 74 -16.77 17.74 -4.94
CA LEU A 74 -17.49 18.97 -4.68
C LEU A 74 -16.90 20.08 -5.55
N ILE A 75 -17.73 20.81 -6.28
CA ILE A 75 -17.34 22.08 -6.89
C ILE A 75 -18.19 23.21 -6.34
N HIS A 76 -17.59 24.36 -6.08
CA HIS A 76 -18.33 25.53 -5.63
C HIS A 76 -17.74 26.81 -6.20
N LYS A 77 -18.61 27.75 -6.52
CA LYS A 77 -18.22 29.08 -7.01
C LYS A 77 -17.75 29.92 -5.82
N PHE A 78 -16.62 30.62 -5.98
CA PHE A 78 -16.16 31.54 -4.95
C PHE A 78 -17.16 32.70 -4.77
N PRO A 79 -17.26 33.29 -3.56
CA PRO A 79 -18.18 34.41 -3.28
C PRO A 79 -18.00 35.63 -4.19
N ASN A 80 -16.77 35.89 -4.65
CA ASN A 80 -16.44 36.97 -5.59
C ASN A 80 -16.63 36.59 -7.07
N GLY A 81 -17.14 35.38 -7.36
CA GLY A 81 -17.59 34.95 -8.69
C GLY A 81 -16.51 34.70 -9.74
N PHE A 82 -15.22 34.87 -9.41
CA PHE A 82 -14.12 34.79 -10.37
C PHE A 82 -13.72 33.37 -10.80
N ALA A 83 -14.05 32.35 -9.99
CA ALA A 83 -13.61 30.98 -10.21
C ALA A 83 -14.51 29.96 -9.51
N TRP A 84 -14.39 28.73 -9.95
CA TRP A 84 -14.91 27.51 -9.37
C TRP A 84 -13.78 26.74 -8.69
N PHE A 85 -13.98 26.39 -7.43
CA PHE A 85 -13.06 25.55 -6.68
C PHE A 85 -13.49 24.10 -6.80
N LEU A 86 -12.57 23.22 -7.19
CA LEU A 86 -12.73 21.77 -7.10
C LEU A 86 -12.16 21.27 -5.77
N ASP A 87 -13.04 20.80 -4.91
CA ASP A 87 -12.77 20.20 -3.61
C ASP A 87 -13.08 18.70 -3.69
N GLY A 88 -12.08 17.84 -3.46
CA GLY A 88 -12.24 16.41 -3.66
C GLY A 88 -10.90 15.72 -3.88
N ILE A 89 -10.37 15.15 -2.80
CA ILE A 89 -9.21 14.25 -2.74
C ILE A 89 -7.93 14.81 -3.42
N GLY A 90 -7.40 15.90 -2.89
CA GLY A 90 -6.12 16.49 -3.30
C GLY A 90 -6.02 17.96 -2.89
N PRO A 91 -4.91 18.65 -3.22
CA PRO A 91 -4.90 20.11 -3.14
C PRO A 91 -5.93 20.64 -4.15
N GLY A 92 -6.99 21.27 -3.66
CA GLY A 92 -8.07 21.75 -4.52
C GLY A 92 -7.57 22.70 -5.62
N THR A 93 -8.24 22.68 -6.77
CA THR A 93 -7.83 23.43 -7.96
C THR A 93 -8.86 24.48 -8.35
N LEU A 94 -8.38 25.59 -8.93
CA LEU A 94 -9.21 26.69 -9.41
C LEU A 94 -9.47 26.54 -10.91
N HIS A 95 -10.73 26.71 -11.30
CA HIS A 95 -11.19 26.64 -12.69
C HIS A 95 -12.02 27.89 -13.01
N PRO A 96 -11.91 28.49 -14.20
CA PRO A 96 -12.63 29.72 -14.54
C PRO A 96 -14.13 29.48 -14.74
N THR A 97 -14.55 28.27 -15.11
CA THR A 97 -15.96 27.95 -15.40
C THR A 97 -16.43 26.69 -14.67
N GLU A 98 -17.76 26.57 -14.47
CA GLU A 98 -18.38 25.37 -13.88
C GLU A 98 -18.06 24.13 -14.70
N THR A 99 -18.17 24.25 -16.02
CA THR A 99 -17.93 23.17 -16.99
C THR A 99 -16.50 22.66 -16.89
N GLU A 100 -15.52 23.56 -16.79
CA GLU A 100 -14.11 23.17 -16.62
C GLU A 100 -13.86 22.47 -15.29
N ALA A 101 -14.46 22.96 -14.19
CA ALA A 101 -14.36 22.30 -12.89
C ALA A 101 -14.96 20.88 -12.92
N LYS A 102 -16.14 20.70 -13.55
CA LYS A 102 -16.77 19.39 -13.72
C LYS A 102 -15.94 18.46 -14.61
N ALA A 103 -15.35 18.98 -15.68
CA ALA A 103 -14.49 18.21 -16.58
C ALA A 103 -13.21 17.76 -15.87
N ALA A 104 -12.56 18.64 -15.11
CA ALA A 104 -11.37 18.30 -14.34
C ALA A 104 -11.65 17.22 -13.29
N ALA A 105 -12.78 17.33 -12.58
CA ALA A 105 -13.23 16.30 -11.64
C ALA A 105 -13.48 14.95 -12.34
N GLN A 106 -14.09 14.96 -13.53
CA GLN A 106 -14.32 13.76 -14.32
C GLN A 106 -13.00 13.10 -14.75
N THR A 107 -12.03 13.90 -15.21
CA THR A 107 -10.70 13.40 -15.62
C THR A 107 -9.93 12.79 -14.44
N ASP A 108 -9.94 13.43 -13.27
CA ASP A 108 -9.32 12.87 -12.05
C ASP A 108 -9.99 11.54 -11.65
N TYR A 109 -11.33 11.51 -11.64
CA TYR A 109 -12.09 10.30 -11.34
C TYR A 109 -11.76 9.15 -12.30
N GLU A 110 -11.77 9.40 -13.60
CA GLU A 110 -11.42 8.42 -14.63
C GLU A 110 -10.00 7.91 -14.47
N THR A 111 -9.04 8.82 -14.24
CA THR A 111 -7.63 8.48 -14.04
C THR A 111 -7.46 7.53 -12.86
N ARG A 112 -8.14 7.79 -11.74
CA ARG A 112 -8.05 6.95 -10.54
C ARG A 112 -8.73 5.60 -10.70
N ILE A 113 -9.91 5.57 -11.33
CA ILE A 113 -10.59 4.31 -11.62
C ILE A 113 -9.74 3.45 -12.57
N LEU A 114 -9.19 4.04 -13.63
CA LEU A 114 -8.32 3.33 -14.56
C LEU A 114 -7.03 2.86 -13.87
N ALA A 115 -6.40 3.69 -13.04
CA ALA A 115 -5.23 3.29 -12.26
C ALA A 115 -5.55 2.10 -11.33
N ALA A 116 -6.69 2.13 -10.64
CA ALA A 116 -7.14 1.04 -9.77
C ALA A 116 -7.49 -0.25 -10.55
N LEU A 117 -7.93 -0.14 -11.80
CA LEU A 117 -8.19 -1.29 -12.66
C LEU A 117 -6.93 -1.83 -13.35
N THR A 118 -5.88 -1.02 -13.45
CA THR A 118 -4.63 -1.37 -14.16
C THR A 118 -3.58 -2.02 -13.24
N ALA A 119 -3.74 -1.99 -11.92
CA ALA A 119 -2.79 -2.56 -10.96
C ALA A 119 -3.52 -3.35 -9.86
N ALA A 120 -3.06 -4.50 -9.38
CA ALA A 120 -1.68 -4.94 -9.26
C ALA A 120 -1.25 -6.01 -10.29
N PRO A 121 0.02 -5.98 -10.76
CA PRO A 121 0.60 -7.16 -11.39
C PRO A 121 0.49 -8.33 -10.42
N ILE A 122 -0.09 -9.43 -10.86
CA ILE A 122 0.02 -10.70 -10.16
C ILE A 122 1.52 -11.02 -10.16
N GLN A 123 2.22 -10.70 -9.07
CA GLN A 123 3.56 -11.21 -8.84
C GLN A 123 3.40 -12.73 -8.69
N PRO A 124 3.94 -13.56 -9.59
CA PRO A 124 3.97 -15.00 -9.36
C PRO A 124 4.98 -15.25 -8.24
N VAL A 125 4.52 -15.20 -7.00
CA VAL A 125 5.32 -15.57 -5.83
C VAL A 125 5.21 -17.08 -5.68
N ALA A 126 6.07 -17.82 -6.38
CA ALA A 126 6.43 -19.17 -5.99
C ALA A 126 7.76 -19.08 -5.24
N VAL A 127 7.69 -18.94 -3.91
CA VAL A 127 8.86 -19.03 -3.03
C VAL A 127 8.91 -20.47 -2.52
N PHE A 128 9.85 -21.24 -3.04
CA PHE A 128 10.19 -22.55 -2.46
C PHE A 128 11.23 -22.30 -1.37
N GLY A 129 10.85 -22.53 -0.11
CA GLY A 129 11.75 -22.39 1.04
C GLY A 129 12.95 -23.35 0.97
N HIS A 130 14.01 -23.05 1.72
CA HIS A 130 15.21 -23.86 1.80
C HIS A 130 14.94 -25.21 2.50
N GLY A 131 14.67 -26.26 1.73
CA GLY A 131 14.58 -27.64 2.18
C GLY A 131 14.74 -28.62 1.01
N ASN A 132 15.18 -29.84 1.29
CA ASN A 132 15.16 -30.90 0.27
C ASN A 132 13.70 -31.30 0.04
N LEU A 133 13.25 -31.31 -1.21
CA LEU A 133 11.90 -31.72 -1.59
C LEU A 133 11.95 -33.11 -2.21
N LEU A 134 11.14 -34.05 -1.71
CA LEU A 134 10.86 -35.30 -2.37
C LEU A 134 9.71 -35.05 -3.33
N VAL A 135 9.95 -35.25 -4.62
CA VAL A 135 8.93 -35.18 -5.65
C VAL A 135 8.57 -36.60 -6.06
N ASP A 136 7.32 -36.98 -5.86
CA ASP A 136 6.79 -38.28 -6.28
C ASP A 136 5.61 -38.08 -7.24
N THR A 137 5.40 -39.01 -8.17
CA THR A 137 4.31 -38.94 -9.15
C THR A 137 3.33 -40.10 -8.93
N GLY A 138 2.03 -39.82 -9.02
CA GLY A 138 1.00 -40.83 -8.77
C GLY A 138 -0.37 -40.41 -9.23
N THR A 139 -1.41 -41.02 -8.67
CA THR A 139 -2.81 -40.62 -8.92
C THR A 139 -3.52 -40.36 -7.59
N PHE A 140 -4.29 -39.27 -7.52
CA PHE A 140 -5.14 -38.96 -6.38
C PHE A 140 -6.59 -38.91 -6.85
N GLY A 141 -7.45 -39.76 -6.30
CA GLY A 141 -8.84 -39.88 -6.76
C GLY A 141 -8.97 -40.28 -8.24
N GLY A 142 -7.99 -41.00 -8.79
CA GLY A 142 -7.96 -41.40 -10.21
C GLY A 142 -7.42 -40.34 -11.19
N VAL A 143 -7.02 -39.16 -10.69
CA VAL A 143 -6.42 -38.09 -11.50
C VAL A 143 -4.90 -38.06 -11.29
N PRO A 144 -4.08 -37.95 -12.34
CA PRO A 144 -2.64 -37.75 -12.23
C PRO A 144 -2.26 -36.58 -11.32
N ALA A 145 -1.33 -36.81 -10.39
CA ALA A 145 -0.90 -35.81 -9.41
C ALA A 145 0.61 -35.91 -9.15
N VAL A 146 1.20 -34.75 -8.80
CA VAL A 146 2.58 -34.65 -8.29
C VAL A 146 2.48 -34.37 -6.79
N PHE A 147 3.20 -35.16 -6.00
CA PHE A 147 3.28 -35.03 -4.55
C PHE A 147 4.64 -34.45 -4.20
N ILE A 148 4.64 -33.27 -3.58
CA ILE A 148 5.86 -32.61 -3.14
C ILE A 148 5.86 -32.65 -1.62
N LYS A 149 6.81 -33.36 -1.04
CA LYS A 149 6.96 -33.46 0.42
C LYS A 149 8.27 -32.83 0.87
N PRO A 150 8.26 -31.99 1.92
CA PRO A 150 9.50 -31.57 2.56
C PRO A 150 10.19 -32.78 3.20
N VAL A 151 11.47 -32.98 2.88
CA VAL A 151 12.32 -34.00 3.47
C VAL A 151 13.21 -33.31 4.48
N MET A 152 13.05 -33.67 5.76
CA MET A 152 14.04 -33.35 6.78
C MET A 152 15.39 -33.93 6.32
N PRO A 153 16.52 -33.21 6.43
CA PRO A 153 17.79 -33.68 5.90
C PRO A 153 18.18 -35.02 6.53
N SER A 154 17.95 -36.12 5.81
CA SER A 154 18.59 -37.40 6.12
C SER A 154 20.03 -37.31 5.68
N GLY A 155 20.94 -37.74 6.53
CA GLY A 155 22.37 -37.79 6.22
C GLY A 155 22.65 -38.50 4.90
N GLU A 156 23.68 -37.99 4.22
CA GLU A 156 24.32 -38.52 3.01
C GLU A 156 23.47 -38.57 1.72
N ILE A 157 24.01 -37.93 0.67
CA ILE A 157 23.47 -37.96 -0.69
C ILE A 157 23.41 -39.43 -1.15
N GLY A 158 22.20 -39.95 -1.39
CA GLY A 158 21.96 -41.33 -1.84
C GLY A 158 21.31 -42.26 -0.81
N ALA A 159 21.04 -41.81 0.42
CA ALA A 159 20.28 -42.59 1.38
C ALA A 159 18.80 -42.70 0.97
N LEU A 160 18.24 -43.92 1.01
CA LEU A 160 16.81 -44.16 0.82
C LEU A 160 16.04 -43.65 2.04
N ALA A 161 14.87 -43.04 1.82
CA ALA A 161 14.00 -42.60 2.90
C ALA A 161 13.64 -43.78 3.83
N PRO A 162 13.61 -43.59 5.17
CA PRO A 162 13.25 -44.65 6.11
C PRO A 162 11.88 -45.25 5.79
N ALA A 163 11.74 -46.57 5.94
CA ALA A 163 10.52 -47.30 5.59
C ALA A 163 9.28 -46.79 6.36
N GLU A 164 9.46 -46.23 7.56
CA GLU A 164 8.39 -45.57 8.33
C GLU A 164 7.79 -44.32 7.67
N HIS A 165 8.35 -43.80 6.59
CA HIS A 165 7.79 -42.70 5.80
C HIS A 165 7.08 -43.15 4.52
N GLN A 166 7.06 -44.47 4.24
CA GLN A 166 6.22 -45.09 3.20
C GLN A 166 4.81 -45.35 3.76
N GLY A 167 4.10 -44.29 4.15
CA GLY A 167 2.70 -44.36 4.51
C GLY A 167 1.80 -44.31 3.27
N PRO A 168 0.60 -44.94 3.29
CA PRO A 168 -0.35 -44.83 2.19
C PRO A 168 -0.79 -43.35 2.04
N LEU A 169 -0.79 -42.87 0.79
CA LEU A 169 -0.82 -41.45 0.36
C LEU A 169 -2.14 -40.69 0.64
N ASP A 170 -3.04 -41.27 1.43
CA ASP A 170 -4.45 -40.88 1.58
C ASP A 170 -4.76 -40.13 2.90
N ARG A 171 -3.74 -39.61 3.60
CA ARG A 171 -3.95 -38.71 4.75
C ARG A 171 -3.11 -37.43 4.62
N LEU A 172 -3.80 -36.36 4.24
CA LEU A 172 -3.26 -35.00 4.21
C LEU A 172 -3.02 -34.47 5.63
N VAL A 173 -1.88 -33.82 5.84
CA VAL A 173 -1.59 -33.01 7.05
C VAL A 173 -1.49 -31.53 6.69
N ALA A 174 -1.78 -30.65 7.65
CA ALA A 174 -1.68 -29.20 7.46
C ALA A 174 -0.24 -28.81 7.08
N GLY A 175 -0.08 -28.18 5.91
CA GLY A 175 1.22 -27.75 5.38
C GLY A 175 1.63 -28.38 4.04
N GLU A 176 0.88 -29.35 3.52
CA GLU A 176 1.18 -29.96 2.21
C GLU A 176 0.55 -29.16 1.04
N VAL A 177 1.33 -28.92 -0.01
CA VAL A 177 0.89 -28.21 -1.22
C VAL A 177 0.72 -29.20 -2.37
N TYR A 178 -0.44 -29.15 -3.02
CA TYR A 178 -0.78 -30.00 -4.16
C TYR A 178 -0.77 -29.21 -5.46
N LEU A 179 -0.07 -29.75 -6.47
CA LEU A 179 -0.12 -29.28 -7.84
C LEU A 179 -0.82 -30.34 -8.70
N THR A 180 -1.98 -29.99 -9.26
CA THR A 180 -2.74 -30.87 -10.15
C THR A 180 -2.47 -30.51 -11.60
N PHE A 181 -2.23 -31.52 -12.44
CA PHE A 181 -1.94 -31.33 -13.86
C PHE A 181 -2.98 -32.05 -14.73
N PRO A 182 -3.39 -31.46 -15.87
CA PRO A 182 -4.31 -32.08 -16.82
C PRO A 182 -3.83 -33.43 -17.37
N THR A 183 -2.52 -33.64 -17.50
CA THR A 183 -1.94 -34.88 -18.04
C THR A 183 -0.73 -35.36 -17.23
N ILE A 184 -0.47 -36.67 -17.28
CA ILE A 184 0.71 -37.30 -16.68
C ILE A 184 2.01 -36.68 -17.24
N GLY A 185 2.05 -36.35 -18.54
CA GLY A 185 3.22 -35.74 -19.16
C GLY A 185 3.57 -34.36 -18.60
N GLN A 186 2.56 -33.55 -18.27
CA GLN A 186 2.77 -32.24 -17.64
C GLN A 186 3.23 -32.36 -16.18
N ALA A 187 2.65 -33.31 -15.44
CA ALA A 187 3.11 -33.65 -14.09
C ALA A 187 4.58 -34.10 -14.10
N GLN A 188 4.95 -34.97 -15.04
CA GLN A 188 6.30 -35.52 -15.16
C GLN A 188 7.30 -34.44 -15.59
N ALA A 189 6.96 -33.57 -16.55
CA ALA A 189 7.85 -32.49 -16.98
C ALA A 189 8.20 -31.51 -15.84
N VAL A 190 7.24 -31.20 -14.97
CA VAL A 190 7.48 -30.37 -13.78
C VAL A 190 8.32 -31.13 -12.75
N ALA A 191 8.05 -32.41 -12.52
CA ALA A 191 8.85 -33.24 -11.63
C ALA A 191 10.31 -33.36 -12.11
N ASP A 192 10.52 -33.64 -13.39
CA ASP A 192 11.85 -33.77 -14.01
C ASP A 192 12.62 -32.43 -13.95
N ALA A 193 11.95 -31.30 -14.16
CA ALA A 193 12.54 -29.97 -14.01
C ALA A 193 12.96 -29.65 -12.56
N MET A 194 12.28 -30.23 -11.56
CA MET A 194 12.62 -30.07 -10.15
C MET A 194 13.73 -31.04 -9.69
N VAL A 195 13.91 -32.18 -10.37
CA VAL A 195 14.85 -33.25 -9.97
C VAL A 195 16.15 -33.25 -10.79
N ALA A 196 16.20 -32.60 -11.96
CA ALA A 196 17.39 -32.60 -12.82
C ALA A 196 18.64 -32.04 -12.10
N PRO A 197 19.67 -32.87 -11.87
CA PRO A 197 20.92 -32.42 -11.28
C PRO A 197 21.83 -31.82 -12.37
N ASN A 198 22.15 -30.53 -12.23
CA ASN A 198 23.21 -29.82 -12.95
C ASN A 198 23.10 -29.75 -14.49
N ALA A 199 22.34 -28.77 -15.00
CA ALA A 199 22.70 -28.09 -16.25
C ALA A 199 23.55 -26.84 -15.91
N ALA A 200 24.88 -26.98 -16.01
CA ALA A 200 25.93 -25.96 -15.87
C ALA A 200 26.05 -25.21 -14.52
N PRO A 201 27.27 -24.90 -14.05
CA PRO A 201 27.47 -24.21 -12.78
C PRO A 201 26.99 -22.76 -12.89
N VAL A 202 25.80 -22.48 -12.35
CA VAL A 202 25.46 -21.12 -11.93
C VAL A 202 26.34 -20.81 -10.73
N GLN A 203 27.19 -19.80 -10.86
CA GLN A 203 28.06 -19.34 -9.79
C GLN A 203 27.27 -19.07 -8.50
N PRO A 204 27.89 -19.25 -7.31
CA PRO A 204 27.21 -19.13 -6.04
C PRO A 204 26.45 -17.81 -5.94
N VAL A 205 25.14 -17.91 -5.70
CA VAL A 205 24.23 -16.79 -5.51
C VAL A 205 24.40 -16.18 -4.10
N THR A 206 25.64 -16.06 -3.63
CA THR A 206 25.98 -15.17 -2.51
C THR A 206 25.78 -13.69 -2.92
N GLY A 207 25.68 -13.43 -4.22
CA GLY A 207 25.35 -12.12 -4.78
C GLY A 207 23.91 -11.67 -4.59
N ASP A 208 22.89 -12.54 -4.61
CA ASP A 208 21.50 -12.04 -4.65
C ASP A 208 20.96 -11.62 -3.29
N LEU A 209 21.44 -12.21 -2.18
CA LEU A 209 21.12 -11.70 -0.84
C LEU A 209 21.82 -10.35 -0.61
N ALA A 210 23.08 -10.22 -1.00
CA ALA A 210 23.82 -8.96 -0.92
C ALA A 210 23.19 -7.88 -1.82
N ARG A 211 22.74 -8.23 -3.03
CA ARG A 211 22.01 -7.34 -3.95
C ARG A 211 20.61 -7.01 -3.44
N LEU A 212 19.93 -7.93 -2.77
CA LEU A 212 18.64 -7.63 -2.14
C LEU A 212 18.81 -6.66 -0.99
N VAL A 213 19.80 -6.87 -0.12
CA VAL A 213 20.15 -5.94 0.95
C VAL A 213 20.59 -4.58 0.39
N GLU A 214 21.39 -4.53 -0.68
CA GLU A 214 21.73 -3.27 -1.36
C GLU A 214 20.50 -2.59 -1.98
N ARG A 215 19.59 -3.33 -2.61
CA ARG A 215 18.36 -2.75 -3.19
C ARG A 215 17.44 -2.20 -2.10
N LEU A 216 17.32 -2.88 -0.98
CA LEU A 216 16.53 -2.41 0.17
C LEU A 216 17.16 -1.17 0.80
N LYS A 217 18.50 -1.13 0.94
CA LYS A 217 19.22 0.07 1.38
C LYS A 217 19.04 1.23 0.40
N ALA A 218 19.22 1.01 -0.90
CA ALA A 218 19.00 2.03 -1.93
C ALA A 218 17.56 2.56 -1.93
N HIS A 219 16.56 1.68 -1.70
CA HIS A 219 15.17 2.10 -1.57
C HIS A 219 14.93 2.93 -0.31
N ALA A 220 15.49 2.51 0.84
CA ALA A 220 15.42 3.27 2.09
C ALA A 220 16.11 4.64 1.97
N ASP A 221 17.29 4.70 1.36
CA ASP A 221 18.02 5.94 1.10
C ASP A 221 17.23 6.87 0.16
N THR A 222 16.57 6.30 -0.84
CA THR A 222 15.68 7.07 -1.75
C THR A 222 14.46 7.63 -1.00
N GLN A 223 13.83 6.84 -0.11
CA GLN A 223 12.71 7.30 0.73
C GLN A 223 13.17 8.39 1.71
N ILE A 224 14.34 8.24 2.32
CA ILE A 224 14.94 9.26 3.21
C ILE A 224 15.24 10.53 2.41
N ALA A 225 15.83 10.43 1.22
CA ALA A 225 16.10 11.57 0.35
C ALA A 225 14.81 12.30 -0.08
N ASN A 226 13.76 11.56 -0.41
CA ASN A 226 12.44 12.13 -0.74
C ASN A 226 11.84 12.86 0.47
N ASN A 227 11.89 12.25 1.66
CA ASN A 227 11.39 12.89 2.89
C ASN A 227 12.19 14.15 3.26
N ILE A 228 13.52 14.12 3.11
CA ILE A 228 14.37 15.30 3.28
C ILE A 228 14.00 16.39 2.28
N SER A 229 13.75 16.02 1.01
CA SER A 229 13.31 16.96 -0.02
C SER A 229 11.96 17.60 0.34
N TYR A 230 10.99 16.82 0.82
CA TYR A 230 9.71 17.37 1.29
C TYR A 230 9.87 18.35 2.47
N ILE A 231 10.73 18.03 3.45
CA ILE A 231 11.01 18.91 4.58
C ILE A 231 11.69 20.21 4.11
N GLN A 232 12.65 20.12 3.18
CA GLN A 232 13.32 21.28 2.61
C GLN A 232 12.38 22.16 1.80
N THR A 233 11.49 21.58 1.00
CA THR A 233 10.45 22.33 0.28
C THR A 233 9.50 23.02 1.25
N ALA A 234 9.09 22.35 2.34
CA ALA A 234 8.27 22.96 3.37
C ALA A 234 8.98 24.13 4.07
N ASP A 235 10.28 24.01 4.39
CA ASP A 235 11.07 25.11 4.98
C ASP A 235 11.22 26.30 4.03
N ILE A 236 11.45 26.05 2.72
CA ILE A 236 11.49 27.13 1.71
C ILE A 236 10.14 27.87 1.67
N LEU A 237 9.03 27.13 1.59
CA LEU A 237 7.68 27.73 1.57
C LEU A 237 7.39 28.52 2.86
N MET A 238 7.83 28.03 4.03
CA MET A 238 7.68 28.77 5.28
C MET A 238 8.52 30.04 5.33
N ARG A 239 9.73 30.05 4.77
CA ARG A 239 10.59 31.25 4.69
C ARG A 239 10.03 32.28 3.71
N GLU A 240 9.52 31.84 2.56
CA GLU A 240 8.84 32.72 1.60
C GLU A 240 7.60 33.35 2.25
N ALA A 241 6.77 32.56 2.93
CA ALA A 241 5.61 33.07 3.66
C ALA A 241 6.01 34.06 4.77
N ALA A 242 7.11 33.81 5.49
CA ALA A 242 7.63 34.73 6.50
C ALA A 242 8.14 36.06 5.90
N ALA A 243 8.78 36.01 4.73
CA ALA A 243 9.21 37.19 3.99
C ALA A 243 8.01 38.02 3.51
N ASP A 244 6.98 37.37 2.97
CA ASP A 244 5.74 38.03 2.55
C ASP A 244 5.01 38.69 3.72
N ILE A 245 4.94 38.02 4.87
CA ILE A 245 4.37 38.60 6.10
C ILE A 245 5.15 39.86 6.51
N THR A 246 6.48 39.81 6.47
CA THR A 246 7.33 40.95 6.82
C THR A 246 7.13 42.12 5.84
N ALA A 247 7.04 41.83 4.53
CA ALA A 247 6.78 42.84 3.50
C ALA A 247 5.38 43.47 3.66
N LEU A 248 4.36 42.67 3.97
CA LEU A 248 3.01 43.15 4.26
C LEU A 248 2.97 44.02 5.52
N GLN A 249 3.73 43.66 6.56
CA GLN A 249 3.88 44.48 7.77
C GLN A 249 4.55 45.83 7.47
N ALA A 250 5.64 45.83 6.69
CA ALA A 250 6.31 47.06 6.30
C ALA A 250 5.41 47.97 5.44
N LYS A 251 4.66 47.39 4.50
CA LYS A 251 3.66 48.11 3.69
C LYS A 251 2.54 48.69 4.57
N LEU A 252 2.09 47.94 5.57
CA LEU A 252 1.09 48.42 6.52
C LEU A 252 1.59 49.63 7.32
N GLU A 253 2.84 49.62 7.78
CA GLU A 253 3.43 50.75 8.51
C GLU A 253 3.69 51.96 7.59
N ALA A 254 4.13 51.75 6.35
CA ALA A 254 4.27 52.82 5.36
C ALA A 254 2.93 53.50 5.06
N MET A 255 1.86 52.72 4.82
CA MET A 255 0.51 53.25 4.62
C MET A 255 -0.06 53.94 5.87
N LYS A 256 0.34 53.52 7.08
CA LYS A 256 -0.02 54.23 8.32
C LYS A 256 0.69 55.58 8.44
N LYS A 257 1.88 55.74 7.86
CA LYS A 257 2.65 56.98 7.86
C LYS A 257 2.13 57.98 6.82
N GLU A 258 1.88 57.51 5.59
CA GLU A 258 1.30 58.30 4.49
C GLU A 258 -0.14 58.75 4.81
N ARG A 259 -0.89 57.95 5.59
CA ARG A 259 -2.20 58.31 6.15
C ARG A 259 -2.21 59.62 6.93
N ASP A 260 -1.14 59.95 7.64
CA ASP A 260 -1.15 61.14 8.48
C ASP A 260 -1.10 62.43 7.63
N GLU A 261 -0.98 62.32 6.30
CA GLU A 261 -0.84 63.42 5.36
C GLU A 261 -2.08 63.68 4.45
N ASP A 262 -2.88 62.66 4.08
CA ASP A 262 -4.03 62.83 3.16
C ASP A 262 -5.32 62.17 3.66
N ARG A 263 -6.31 63.00 4.05
CA ARG A 263 -7.56 62.58 4.66
C ARG A 263 -8.73 63.07 3.81
N ASP A 264 -9.35 62.18 3.03
CA ASP A 264 -10.82 62.04 2.94
C ASP A 264 -11.31 60.90 2.00
N ASP A 265 -10.62 60.54 0.91
CA ASP A 265 -11.05 59.41 0.02
C ASP A 265 -10.43 58.04 0.40
N ALA A 266 -9.46 58.02 1.33
CA ALA A 266 -8.75 56.82 1.74
C ALA A 266 -9.53 55.91 2.71
N GLU A 267 -10.68 56.35 3.26
CA GLU A 267 -11.39 55.68 4.37
C GLU A 267 -12.10 54.37 3.93
N VAL A 268 -12.69 54.33 2.73
CA VAL A 268 -13.49 53.18 2.27
C VAL A 268 -12.61 52.01 1.81
N ASN A 269 -11.61 52.27 0.97
CA ASN A 269 -10.65 51.25 0.53
C ASN A 269 -9.83 50.69 1.72
N ARG A 270 -9.62 51.52 2.74
CA ARG A 270 -9.03 51.17 4.03
C ARG A 270 -9.87 50.16 4.78
N GLN A 271 -11.18 50.38 4.94
CA GLN A 271 -12.02 49.45 5.67
C GLN A 271 -12.02 48.04 5.05
N ILE A 272 -12.04 47.96 3.71
CA ILE A 272 -11.98 46.68 2.99
C ILE A 272 -10.63 46.00 3.18
N PHE A 273 -9.52 46.73 3.04
CA PHE A 273 -8.17 46.17 3.21
C PHE A 273 -7.90 45.70 4.65
N PHE A 274 -8.30 46.49 5.65
CA PHE A 274 -8.14 46.12 7.07
C PHE A 274 -9.03 44.94 7.45
N HIS A 275 -10.23 44.84 6.86
CA HIS A 275 -11.10 43.70 7.05
C HIS A 275 -10.45 42.41 6.52
N ASN A 276 -9.91 42.44 5.28
CA ASN A 276 -9.26 41.28 4.68
C ASN A 276 -7.98 40.87 5.43
N THR A 277 -7.15 41.84 5.82
CA THR A 277 -5.93 41.58 6.60
C THR A 277 -6.25 40.98 7.97
N ARG A 278 -7.29 41.48 8.66
CA ARG A 278 -7.76 40.90 9.93
C ARG A 278 -8.29 39.47 9.74
N GLN A 279 -9.01 39.21 8.66
CA GLN A 279 -9.48 37.85 8.35
C GLN A 279 -8.31 36.90 8.11
N MET A 280 -7.28 37.30 7.36
CA MET A 280 -6.08 36.48 7.15
C MET A 280 -5.34 36.19 8.47
N ILE A 281 -5.08 37.21 9.29
CA ILE A 281 -4.41 37.05 10.59
C ILE A 281 -5.24 36.13 11.50
N SER A 282 -6.57 36.28 11.52
CA SER A 282 -7.47 35.41 12.29
C SER A 282 -7.41 33.95 11.82
N ARG A 283 -7.38 33.70 10.50
CA ARG A 283 -7.25 32.34 9.95
C ARG A 283 -5.90 31.73 10.30
N SER A 284 -4.81 32.48 10.15
CA SER A 284 -3.46 32.03 10.52
C SER A 284 -3.36 31.64 12.00
N ASN A 285 -3.89 32.49 12.90
CA ASN A 285 -3.96 32.17 14.33
C ASN A 285 -4.80 30.92 14.62
N HIS A 286 -5.89 30.70 13.89
CA HIS A 286 -6.71 29.49 14.03
C HIS A 286 -5.95 28.22 13.65
N PHE A 287 -5.18 28.27 12.55
CA PHE A 287 -4.31 27.15 12.17
C PHE A 287 -3.21 26.89 13.20
N ARG A 288 -2.56 27.94 13.71
CA ARG A 288 -1.57 27.82 14.78
C ARG A 288 -2.13 27.18 16.04
N ILE A 289 -3.27 27.66 16.54
CA ILE A 289 -3.93 27.10 17.74
C ILE A 289 -4.33 25.62 17.51
N ARG A 290 -4.77 25.26 16.29
CA ARG A 290 -5.08 23.87 15.96
C ARG A 290 -3.82 23.00 15.94
N ALA A 291 -2.72 23.48 15.39
CA ALA A 291 -1.44 22.77 15.39
C ALA A 291 -0.92 22.58 16.83
N GLU A 292 -0.93 23.63 17.65
CA GLU A 292 -0.53 23.56 19.07
C GLU A 292 -1.40 22.57 19.87
N ARG A 293 -2.73 22.54 19.62
CA ARG A 293 -3.63 21.56 20.26
C ARG A 293 -3.37 20.14 19.78
N ALA A 294 -3.09 19.94 18.49
CA ALA A 294 -2.78 18.63 17.93
C ALA A 294 -1.45 18.11 18.52
N GLU A 295 -0.43 18.96 18.60
CA GLU A 295 0.85 18.63 19.23
C GLU A 295 0.69 18.30 20.71
N ALA A 296 -0.09 19.08 21.46
CA ALA A 296 -0.39 18.78 22.87
C ALA A 296 -1.14 17.45 23.04
N THR A 297 -2.11 17.16 22.16
CA THR A 297 -2.87 15.90 22.18
C THR A 297 -1.97 14.71 21.84
N VAL A 298 -1.11 14.85 20.82
CA VAL A 298 -0.12 13.82 20.47
C VAL A 298 0.88 13.64 21.60
N SER A 299 1.36 14.72 22.23
CA SER A 299 2.24 14.66 23.39
C SER A 299 1.58 13.96 24.58
N GLU A 300 0.31 14.25 24.87
CA GLU A 300 -0.45 13.59 25.94
C GLU A 300 -0.74 12.11 25.64
N LEU A 301 -1.07 11.78 24.39
CA LEU A 301 -1.23 10.39 23.93
C LEU A 301 0.09 9.62 23.96
N LEU A 302 1.22 10.30 23.69
CA LEU A 302 2.55 9.73 23.75
C LEU A 302 3.12 9.70 25.18
N ALA A 303 2.55 10.48 26.10
CA ALA A 303 2.97 10.54 27.50
C ALA A 303 2.89 9.13 28.08
N TRP A 304 4.06 8.61 28.44
CA TRP A 304 4.20 7.26 28.94
C TRP A 304 3.45 7.14 30.27
N LYS A 305 2.42 6.29 30.30
CA LYS A 305 1.65 5.93 31.50
C LYS A 305 1.82 4.43 31.75
N PRO A 306 2.39 4.02 32.89
CA PRO A 306 2.60 2.61 33.16
C PRO A 306 1.24 1.92 33.32
N THR A 307 1.10 0.77 32.69
CA THR A 307 -0.12 -0.07 32.72
C THR A 307 0.14 -1.38 33.44
N HIS A 308 1.39 -1.84 33.45
CA HIS A 308 1.79 -3.13 34.00
C HIS A 308 3.13 -2.99 34.73
N ARG A 309 3.36 -3.85 35.72
CA ARG A 309 4.62 -3.96 36.45
C ARG A 309 5.11 -5.40 36.42
N HIS A 310 6.39 -5.63 36.13
CA HIS A 310 6.96 -6.96 36.15
C HIS A 310 7.23 -7.39 37.59
N VAL A 311 6.52 -8.42 38.08
CA VAL A 311 6.49 -8.85 39.49
C VAL A 311 7.89 -9.09 40.07
N LYS A 312 8.75 -9.80 39.32
CA LYS A 312 10.13 -10.12 39.79
C LYS A 312 11.11 -8.93 39.76
N ARG A 313 10.99 -8.01 38.79
CA ARG A 313 11.99 -6.95 38.53
C ARG A 313 11.56 -5.59 39.08
N GLY A 314 10.28 -5.39 39.37
CA GLY A 314 9.70 -4.11 39.75
C GLY A 314 9.62 -3.08 38.61
N SER A 315 10.14 -3.40 37.42
CA SER A 315 10.11 -2.51 36.25
C SER A 315 8.67 -2.31 35.75
N GLU A 316 8.36 -1.08 35.37
CA GLU A 316 7.05 -0.67 34.86
C GLU A 316 7.03 -0.58 33.34
N TYR A 317 5.88 -0.90 32.76
CA TYR A 317 5.68 -0.97 31.31
C TYR A 317 4.31 -0.42 30.90
N ALA A 318 4.25 0.21 29.74
CA ALA A 318 3.02 0.65 29.09
C ALA A 318 2.70 -0.28 27.92
N ILE A 319 1.54 -0.95 27.91
CA ILE A 319 1.10 -1.70 26.73
C ILE A 319 0.83 -0.71 25.61
N VAL A 320 1.44 -0.96 24.45
CA VAL A 320 1.22 -0.20 23.21
C VAL A 320 0.09 -0.84 22.41
N GLY A 321 0.04 -2.18 22.37
CA GLY A 321 -1.01 -2.92 21.68
C GLY A 321 -0.71 -4.41 21.57
N GLN A 322 -1.46 -5.09 20.71
CA GLN A 322 -1.25 -6.47 20.32
C GLN A 322 -0.93 -6.55 18.83
N ALA A 323 -0.07 -7.48 18.44
CA ALA A 323 0.31 -7.73 17.05
C ALA A 323 0.24 -9.22 16.75
N GLN A 324 -0.04 -9.59 15.51
CA GLN A 324 0.12 -10.96 15.03
C GLN A 324 1.55 -11.12 14.51
N VAL A 325 2.24 -12.15 14.97
CA VAL A 325 3.57 -12.50 14.48
C VAL A 325 3.40 -13.06 13.08
N GLN A 326 4.14 -12.50 12.12
CA GLN A 326 4.30 -13.10 10.81
C GLN A 326 5.76 -13.54 10.69
N CYS A 327 6.00 -14.84 10.76
CA CYS A 327 7.36 -15.37 10.80
C CYS A 327 7.44 -16.72 10.11
N GLU A 328 8.50 -16.89 9.32
CA GLU A 328 8.77 -18.14 8.60
C GLU A 328 9.36 -19.20 9.53
N ASP A 329 10.16 -18.80 10.52
CA ASP A 329 10.87 -19.71 11.43
C ASP A 329 10.97 -19.19 12.88
N GLY A 330 10.73 -20.09 13.86
CA GLY A 330 11.07 -19.89 15.28
C GLY A 330 9.96 -19.33 16.18
N LEU A 331 9.04 -18.53 15.64
CA LEU A 331 7.78 -18.16 16.31
C LEU A 331 6.62 -18.79 15.54
N THR A 332 5.53 -19.09 16.25
CA THR A 332 4.35 -19.65 15.61
C THR A 332 3.71 -18.57 14.75
N ASP A 333 3.53 -18.83 13.46
CA ASP A 333 2.91 -17.88 12.54
C ASP A 333 1.49 -17.53 13.02
N TYR A 334 1.13 -16.25 12.87
CA TYR A 334 -0.09 -15.62 13.39
C TYR A 334 -0.27 -15.64 14.92
N GLU A 335 0.74 -16.05 15.70
CA GLU A 335 0.66 -16.01 17.16
C GLU A 335 0.51 -14.56 17.65
N ILE A 336 -0.38 -14.34 18.63
CA ILE A 336 -0.60 -13.00 19.18
C ILE A 336 0.54 -12.66 20.15
N ALA A 337 1.23 -11.56 19.88
CA ALA A 337 2.23 -10.97 20.75
C ALA A 337 1.71 -9.67 21.36
N THR A 338 2.08 -9.42 22.62
CA THR A 338 1.88 -8.14 23.31
C THR A 338 3.09 -7.26 23.06
N VAL A 339 2.85 -6.04 22.55
CA VAL A 339 3.86 -5.01 22.34
C VAL A 339 3.75 -4.00 23.48
N TYR A 340 4.84 -3.77 24.19
CA TYR A 340 4.86 -2.88 25.35
C TYR A 340 6.16 -2.06 25.38
N ARG A 341 6.10 -0.92 26.06
CA ARG A 341 7.17 0.08 26.10
C ARG A 341 7.67 0.28 27.53
N GLY A 342 8.98 0.17 27.73
CA GLY A 342 9.65 0.49 28.99
C GLY A 342 9.65 1.99 29.30
N LYS A 343 9.99 2.34 30.53
CA LYS A 343 10.10 3.75 30.97
C LYS A 343 11.18 4.55 30.23
N ASP A 344 12.19 3.84 29.74
CA ASP A 344 13.27 4.32 28.88
C ASP A 344 12.85 4.53 27.41
N GLY A 345 11.63 4.12 27.04
CA GLY A 345 11.12 4.21 25.68
C GLY A 345 11.44 2.98 24.82
N GLU A 346 12.17 1.98 25.33
CA GLU A 346 12.46 0.75 24.58
C GLU A 346 11.19 -0.07 24.35
N LEU A 347 11.05 -0.62 23.14
CA LEU A 347 9.94 -1.49 22.76
C LEU A 347 10.31 -2.95 22.96
N TRP A 348 9.39 -3.68 23.58
CA TRP A 348 9.51 -5.10 23.85
C TRP A 348 8.32 -5.83 23.24
N VAL A 349 8.59 -7.01 22.70
CA VAL A 349 7.57 -7.89 22.11
C VAL A 349 7.65 -9.23 22.83
N ARG A 350 6.52 -9.73 23.29
CA ARG A 350 6.44 -11.01 24.00
C ARG A 350 5.16 -11.74 23.61
N ARG A 351 5.18 -13.07 23.54
CA ARG A 351 3.97 -13.87 23.29
C ARG A 351 2.92 -13.52 24.33
N LYS A 352 1.65 -13.41 23.92
CA LYS A 352 0.55 -13.07 24.82
C LYS A 352 0.44 -14.04 25.99
N SER A 353 0.61 -15.33 25.72
CA SER A 353 0.62 -16.40 26.75
C SER A 353 1.72 -16.21 27.80
N GLU A 354 2.93 -15.80 27.41
CA GLU A 354 4.03 -15.51 28.34
C GLU A 354 3.83 -14.18 29.07
N PHE A 355 3.15 -13.20 28.47
CA PHE A 355 2.85 -11.93 29.13
C PHE A 355 1.75 -12.11 30.21
N GLU A 356 0.77 -12.96 29.95
CA GLU A 356 -0.37 -13.25 30.83
C GLU A 356 -0.10 -14.39 31.84
N ASP A 357 1.13 -14.92 31.92
CA ASP A 357 1.51 -16.04 32.81
C ASP A 357 1.65 -15.66 34.31
N GLY A 358 1.37 -14.39 34.65
CA GLY A 358 1.52 -13.84 36.00
C GLY A 358 2.86 -13.14 36.28
N ARG A 359 3.79 -13.08 35.32
CA ARG A 359 5.02 -12.27 35.45
C ARG A 359 4.75 -10.77 35.47
N PHE A 360 3.63 -10.34 34.91
CA PHE A 360 3.20 -8.95 34.88
C PHE A 360 1.90 -8.78 35.66
N GLU A 361 1.87 -7.80 36.55
CA GLU A 361 0.65 -7.38 37.24
C GLU A 361 0.14 -6.09 36.62
N ALA A 362 -1.16 -6.02 36.35
CA ALA A 362 -1.79 -4.80 35.86
C ALA A 362 -1.79 -3.75 36.99
N LEU A 363 -1.28 -2.56 36.69
CA LEU A 363 -1.38 -1.42 37.58
C LEU A 363 -2.78 -0.85 37.42
N THR A 364 -3.59 -0.92 38.48
CA THR A 364 -4.90 -0.29 38.49
C THR A 364 -4.69 1.21 38.27
N GLN A 365 -5.10 1.73 37.12
CA GLN A 365 -5.14 3.17 36.94
C GLN A 365 -6.20 3.67 37.92
N GLU A 366 -5.77 4.28 39.02
CA GLU A 366 -6.69 5.04 39.86
C GLU A 366 -7.38 6.05 38.95
N SER A 367 -8.66 5.82 38.68
CA SER A 367 -9.48 6.78 37.95
C SER A 367 -9.54 8.02 38.82
N LYS A 368 -8.74 9.02 38.48
CA LYS A 368 -8.80 10.34 39.11
C LYS A 368 -10.26 10.83 38.98
N PRO A 369 -10.97 11.06 40.10
CA PRO A 369 -12.39 11.41 40.07
C PRO A 369 -12.66 12.75 39.40
#